data_AF-A0A7V8R337-F1
#
_entry.id   AF-A0A7V8R337-F1
#
_cell.length_a   1.000
_cell.length_b   1.000
_cell.length_c   1.000
_cell.angle_alpha   90.00
_cell.angle_beta   90.00
_cell.angle_gamma   90.00
#
_symmetry.space_group_name_H-M   'P 1'
#
loop_
_entity.id
_entity.type
_entity.pdbx_description
1 polymer ?
#
loop_
_entity_poly.entity_id
_entity_poly.type
_entity_poly.pdbx_seq_one_letter_code
_entity_poly.pdbx_strand_id
1 'polypeptide(L)'
;MTLPIQETHRPAIAEEAWAVVPSIPTHEASTHGRIRVAATGEIVEPYLHRTGYIYIFLRTPEGRQPPKQVHRLVLEAHRGPCPKGFEALHLNDTPTCNLLSNLIWNTKKINGRGKRTEGRMSALRLRRAERRNIERADLCKAYRNGATLASLAKTYRTTRETVKRILMEEGIELRASVRTFDHDYIFALHRAGYNTPAIAAEVGCTVTCAHTVLLAAGVTLDRNTIARDRLKEFHLQGLRPYEIAKRMDCDPDSVTRILEELARDGEITFQKRHARPKTDLDRIRALSAEGKSNAEIVTLTGYSSSTVWKANGNAKTRQVAERTADIVQEFREGRHSAAIAEAHGVDVEYVLRVVRKAGLKVQRGAIRTSYGAAYDPKR
;
A
#
# COMPACT_ATOMS: atom_id res chain seq x y z
N MET A 1 -5.46 7.73 8.35
CA MET A 1 -6.88 8.10 8.47
C MET A 1 -7.61 6.88 8.99
N THR A 2 -8.05 6.92 10.23
CA THR A 2 -8.92 5.91 10.87
C THR A 2 -10.35 6.21 10.44
N LEU A 3 -10.97 5.32 9.68
CA LEU A 3 -12.37 5.45 9.29
C LEU A 3 -13.24 4.89 10.45
N PRO A 4 -14.25 5.64 10.93
CA PRO A 4 -15.23 5.12 11.87
C PRO A 4 -16.07 4.05 11.18
N ILE A 5 -16.33 2.94 11.87
CA ILE A 5 -17.11 1.82 11.34
C ILE A 5 -18.60 2.13 11.55
N GLN A 6 -19.38 2.20 10.47
CA GLN A 6 -20.82 2.51 10.48
C GLN A 6 -21.70 1.33 10.94
N GLU A 7 -21.42 0.70 12.08
CA GLU A 7 -22.25 -0.41 12.62
C GLU A 7 -22.87 -0.07 14.00
N THR A 8 -23.09 1.20 14.31
CA THR A 8 -23.48 1.63 15.67
C THR A 8 -24.96 1.53 16.02
N HIS A 9 -25.86 1.14 15.11
CA HIS A 9 -27.29 1.00 15.46
C HIS A 9 -27.94 -0.23 14.81
N ARG A 10 -27.82 -1.38 15.48
CA ARG A 10 -28.82 -2.46 15.39
C ARG A 10 -29.52 -2.62 16.75
N PRO A 11 -30.86 -2.75 16.76
CA PRO A 11 -31.63 -2.97 17.99
C PRO A 11 -31.16 -4.25 18.69
N ALA A 12 -31.30 -4.29 20.02
CA ALA A 12 -30.90 -5.41 20.85
C ALA A 12 -31.47 -6.73 20.31
N ILE A 13 -30.59 -7.57 19.76
CA ILE A 13 -30.91 -8.95 19.36
C ILE A 13 -30.91 -9.76 20.66
N ALA A 14 -31.97 -10.55 20.87
CA ALA A 14 -32.38 -11.16 22.14
C ALA A 14 -31.38 -12.16 22.81
N GLU A 15 -30.13 -12.26 22.34
CA GLU A 15 -29.11 -13.21 22.85
C GLU A 15 -27.76 -12.55 23.15
N GLU A 16 -27.69 -11.22 23.22
CA GLU A 16 -26.45 -10.55 23.57
C GLU A 16 -26.18 -10.58 25.09
N ALA A 17 -25.24 -11.43 25.52
CA ALA A 17 -24.74 -11.43 26.88
C ALA A 17 -23.57 -10.45 27.05
N TRP A 18 -23.55 -9.77 28.19
CA TRP A 18 -22.51 -8.82 28.58
C TRP A 18 -21.74 -9.38 29.78
N ALA A 19 -20.41 -9.25 29.75
CA ALA A 19 -19.56 -9.69 30.85
C ALA A 19 -18.45 -8.67 31.11
N VAL A 20 -18.07 -8.51 32.37
CA VAL A 20 -16.99 -7.60 32.80
C VAL A 20 -15.66 -8.11 32.24
N VAL A 21 -14.84 -7.19 31.70
CA VAL A 21 -13.50 -7.54 31.22
C VAL A 21 -12.51 -7.48 32.39
N PRO A 22 -11.84 -8.60 32.75
CA PRO A 22 -10.94 -8.65 33.91
C PRO A 22 -9.81 -7.60 33.92
N SER A 23 -9.19 -7.33 32.77
CA SER A 23 -8.12 -6.32 32.67
C SER A 23 -8.59 -4.88 32.73
N ILE A 24 -9.89 -4.63 32.55
CA ILE A 24 -10.52 -3.30 32.63
C ILE A 24 -11.89 -3.40 33.30
N PRO A 25 -11.96 -3.59 34.64
CA PRO A 25 -13.21 -3.87 35.35
C PRO A 25 -14.30 -2.79 35.21
N THR A 26 -13.94 -1.59 34.74
CA THR A 26 -14.86 -0.48 34.43
C THR A 26 -15.67 -0.69 33.14
N HIS A 27 -15.35 -1.71 32.34
CA HIS A 27 -15.96 -1.97 31.04
C HIS A 27 -16.47 -3.40 30.92
N GLU A 28 -17.53 -3.56 30.12
CA GLU A 28 -18.12 -4.85 29.77
C GLU A 28 -18.01 -5.09 28.27
N ALA A 29 -17.79 -6.34 27.89
CA ALA A 29 -17.79 -6.79 26.50
C ALA A 29 -19.00 -7.68 26.23
N SER A 30 -19.63 -7.48 25.08
CA SER A 30 -20.77 -8.26 24.63
C SER A 30 -20.35 -9.46 23.78
N THR A 31 -21.19 -10.50 23.73
CA THR A 31 -21.01 -11.65 22.83
C THR A 31 -20.97 -11.27 21.34
N HIS A 32 -21.44 -10.08 20.98
CA HIS A 32 -21.46 -9.56 19.61
C HIS A 32 -20.25 -8.69 19.26
N GLY A 33 -19.32 -8.49 20.21
CA GLY A 33 -18.14 -7.67 19.97
C GLY A 33 -18.33 -6.19 20.21
N ARG A 34 -19.36 -5.80 20.97
CA ARG A 34 -19.54 -4.43 21.47
C ARG A 34 -18.88 -4.27 22.83
N ILE A 35 -18.34 -3.09 23.11
CA ILE A 35 -17.74 -2.75 24.41
C ILE A 35 -18.51 -1.57 24.98
N ARG A 36 -18.86 -1.62 26.27
CA ARG A 36 -19.57 -0.54 26.95
C ARG A 36 -18.93 -0.22 28.30
N VAL A 37 -19.18 0.97 28.81
CA VAL A 37 -18.83 1.35 30.18
C VAL A 37 -19.84 0.69 31.13
N ALA A 38 -19.36 -0.05 32.12
CA ALA A 38 -20.23 -0.82 33.03
C ALA A 38 -21.17 0.08 33.85
N ALA A 39 -20.68 1.25 34.28
CA ALA A 39 -21.43 2.17 35.13
C ALA A 39 -22.52 2.96 34.38
N THR A 40 -22.27 3.35 33.13
CA THR A 40 -23.19 4.22 32.35
C THR A 40 -23.95 3.46 31.26
N GLY A 41 -23.51 2.25 30.89
CA GLY A 41 -24.04 1.50 29.76
C GLY A 41 -23.65 2.08 28.38
N GLU A 42 -22.85 3.15 28.34
CA GLU A 42 -22.46 3.84 27.12
C GLU A 42 -21.54 2.96 26.26
N ILE A 43 -21.87 2.81 24.97
CA ILE A 43 -21.07 2.04 24.02
C ILE A 43 -19.80 2.83 23.65
N VAL A 44 -18.64 2.18 23.79
CA VAL A 44 -17.36 2.75 23.39
C VAL A 44 -17.18 2.62 21.88
N GLU A 45 -16.96 3.75 21.20
CA GLU A 45 -16.82 3.77 19.75
C GLU A 45 -15.56 3.02 19.28
N PRO A 46 -15.72 1.96 18.46
CA PRO A 46 -14.60 1.22 17.90
C PRO A 46 -14.07 1.88 16.62
N TYR A 47 -12.80 1.63 16.31
CA TYR A 47 -12.20 2.04 15.04
C TYR A 47 -11.40 0.92 14.38
N LEU A 48 -11.34 0.95 13.04
CA LEU A 48 -10.51 0.04 12.27
C LEU A 48 -9.05 0.52 12.28
N HIS A 49 -8.14 -0.28 12.81
CA HIS A 49 -6.72 0.03 12.83
C HIS A 49 -6.01 -0.41 11.55
N ARG A 50 -4.85 0.18 11.24
CA ARG A 50 -4.03 -0.15 10.05
C ARG A 50 -3.61 -1.62 9.95
N THR A 51 -3.72 -2.38 11.04
CA THR A 51 -3.44 -3.82 11.08
C THR A 51 -4.62 -4.68 10.62
N GLY A 52 -5.78 -4.08 10.33
CA GLY A 52 -7.01 -4.77 9.92
C GLY A 52 -7.93 -5.21 11.06
N TYR A 53 -7.49 -5.07 12.32
CA TYR A 53 -8.31 -5.41 13.50
C TYR A 53 -9.05 -4.18 14.05
N ILE A 54 -10.14 -4.44 14.76
CA ILE A 54 -10.93 -3.42 15.45
C ILE A 54 -10.34 -3.13 16.84
N TYR A 55 -10.16 -1.85 17.14
CA TYR A 55 -9.62 -1.35 18.41
C TYR A 55 -10.57 -0.36 19.06
N ILE A 56 -10.40 -0.16 20.37
CA ILE A 56 -11.02 0.91 21.14
C ILE A 56 -9.96 1.73 21.88
N PHE A 57 -10.27 3.00 22.13
CA PHE A 57 -9.53 3.82 23.09
C PHE A 57 -10.26 3.80 24.43
N LEU A 58 -9.50 3.59 25.49
CA LEU A 58 -10.01 3.68 26.85
C LEU A 58 -9.52 4.98 27.48
N ARG A 59 -10.45 5.71 28.08
CA ARG A 59 -10.16 6.85 28.93
C ARG A 59 -10.33 6.39 30.37
N THR A 60 -9.24 6.30 31.12
CA THR A 60 -9.29 6.05 32.56
C THR A 60 -9.00 7.36 33.32
N PRO A 61 -9.35 7.47 34.61
CA PRO A 61 -9.03 8.65 35.41
C PRO A 61 -7.52 8.99 35.43
N GLU A 62 -6.66 7.99 35.24
CA GLU A 62 -5.20 8.11 35.21
C GLU A 62 -4.65 8.52 33.83
N GLY A 63 -5.52 8.74 32.83
CA GLY A 63 -5.16 9.23 31.50
C GLY A 63 -5.51 8.28 30.35
N ARG A 64 -4.92 8.53 29.17
CA ARG A 64 -5.19 7.77 27.95
C ARG A 64 -4.38 6.47 27.92
N GLN A 65 -5.08 5.34 28.00
CA GLN A 65 -4.46 4.01 27.86
C GLN A 65 -4.12 3.68 26.40
N PRO A 66 -3.14 2.79 26.14
CA PRO A 66 -2.88 2.30 24.80
C PRO A 66 -4.11 1.60 24.22
N PRO A 67 -4.35 1.70 22.90
CA PRO A 67 -5.55 1.15 22.28
C PRO A 67 -5.60 -0.38 22.46
N LYS A 68 -6.78 -0.88 22.82
CA LYS A 68 -7.02 -2.31 23.08
C LYS A 68 -7.80 -2.94 21.93
N GLN A 69 -7.49 -4.20 21.61
CA GLN A 69 -8.15 -4.96 20.55
C GLN A 69 -9.50 -5.51 21.02
N VAL A 70 -10.57 -5.23 20.28
CA VAL A 70 -11.93 -5.64 20.66
C VAL A 70 -12.06 -7.15 20.78
N HIS A 71 -11.61 -7.91 19.78
CA HIS A 71 -11.66 -9.39 19.81
C HIS A 71 -10.99 -10.00 21.04
N ARG A 72 -9.94 -9.35 21.55
CA ARG A 72 -9.22 -9.81 22.73
C ARG A 72 -10.03 -9.56 24.00
N LEU A 73 -10.63 -8.38 24.13
CA LEU A 73 -11.48 -8.01 25.26
C LEU A 73 -12.73 -8.90 25.36
N VAL A 74 -13.34 -9.24 24.21
CA VAL A 74 -14.49 -10.14 24.14
C VAL A 74 -14.14 -11.54 24.65
N LEU A 75 -13.02 -12.10 24.20
CA LEU A 75 -12.55 -13.40 24.71
C LEU A 75 -12.20 -13.34 26.19
N GLU A 76 -11.61 -12.24 26.63
CA GLU A 76 -11.19 -12.07 28.02
C GLU A 76 -12.38 -12.02 28.97
N ALA A 77 -13.44 -11.30 28.60
CA ALA A 77 -14.66 -11.18 29.39
C ALA A 77 -15.44 -12.50 29.49
N HIS A 78 -15.53 -13.25 28.38
CA HIS A 78 -16.41 -14.43 28.30
C HIS A 78 -15.70 -15.77 28.49
N ARG A 79 -14.38 -15.83 28.25
CA ARG A 79 -13.57 -17.06 28.38
C ARG A 79 -12.38 -16.92 29.31
N GLY A 80 -12.28 -15.79 30.01
CA GLY A 80 -11.22 -15.51 30.96
C GLY A 80 -9.91 -15.03 30.32
N PRO A 81 -8.91 -14.71 31.14
CA PRO A 81 -7.65 -14.11 30.71
C PRO A 81 -6.91 -15.00 29.71
N CYS A 82 -6.17 -14.38 28.80
CA CYS A 82 -5.38 -15.08 27.79
C CYS A 82 -4.39 -16.07 28.45
N PRO A 83 -4.50 -17.39 28.18
CA PRO A 83 -3.54 -18.37 28.67
C PRO A 83 -2.11 -18.09 28.17
N LYS A 84 -1.09 -18.45 28.95
CA LYS A 84 0.31 -18.21 28.58
C LYS A 84 0.65 -18.92 27.24
N GLY A 85 1.16 -18.16 26.27
CA GLY A 85 1.53 -18.66 24.94
C GLY A 85 0.39 -18.78 23.93
N PHE A 86 -0.82 -18.34 24.30
CA PHE A 86 -1.98 -18.29 23.42
C PHE A 86 -2.17 -16.86 22.87
N GLU A 87 -2.90 -16.77 21.77
CA GLU A 87 -3.34 -15.55 21.11
C GLU A 87 -4.81 -15.69 20.73
N ALA A 88 -5.49 -14.56 20.56
CA ALA A 88 -6.87 -14.56 20.11
C ALA A 88 -6.92 -14.77 18.59
N LEU A 89 -7.73 -15.74 18.14
CA LEU A 89 -7.90 -16.08 16.74
C LEU A 89 -9.36 -15.97 16.30
N HIS A 90 -9.55 -15.54 15.06
CA HIS A 90 -10.84 -15.56 14.36
C HIS A 90 -10.96 -16.88 13.58
N LEU A 91 -12.04 -17.64 13.80
CA LEU A 91 -12.26 -18.93 13.13
C LEU A 91 -12.48 -18.78 11.62
N ASN A 92 -13.12 -17.69 11.21
CA ASN A 92 -13.39 -17.37 9.80
C ASN A 92 -12.31 -16.49 9.13
N ASP A 93 -11.15 -16.31 9.76
CA ASP A 93 -10.06 -15.43 9.29
C ASP A 93 -10.49 -13.98 8.97
N THR A 94 -11.62 -13.52 9.50
CA THR A 94 -12.17 -12.18 9.24
C THR A 94 -11.97 -11.28 10.48
N PRO A 95 -10.99 -10.36 10.47
CA PRO A 95 -10.55 -9.62 11.67
C PRO A 95 -11.55 -8.56 12.18
N THR A 96 -12.60 -8.27 11.40
CA THR A 96 -13.71 -7.39 11.78
C THR A 96 -14.87 -8.12 12.45
N CYS A 97 -14.94 -9.45 12.34
CA CYS A 97 -16.03 -10.25 12.90
C CYS A 97 -15.72 -10.66 14.35
N ASN A 98 -16.07 -9.81 15.31
CA ASN A 98 -15.73 -9.99 16.74
C ASN A 98 -16.82 -10.71 17.56
N LEU A 99 -17.65 -11.53 16.91
CA LEU A 99 -18.62 -12.39 17.61
C LEU A 99 -17.87 -13.42 18.48
N LEU A 100 -18.30 -13.63 19.72
CA LEU A 100 -17.68 -14.60 20.64
C LEU A 100 -17.62 -16.01 20.04
N SER A 101 -18.64 -16.42 19.29
CA SER A 101 -18.68 -17.70 18.58
C SER A 101 -17.58 -17.85 17.51
N ASN A 102 -17.12 -16.73 16.95
CA ASN A 102 -16.06 -16.69 15.96
C ASN A 102 -14.65 -16.55 16.58
N LEU A 103 -14.54 -16.41 17.90
CA LEU A 103 -13.28 -16.13 18.58
C LEU A 103 -12.81 -17.33 19.41
N ILE A 104 -11.50 -17.54 19.52
CA ILE A 104 -10.91 -18.56 20.40
C ILE A 104 -9.50 -18.17 20.87
N TRP A 105 -9.14 -18.54 22.10
CA TRP A 105 -7.74 -18.56 22.55
C TRP A 105 -7.03 -19.77 21.94
N ASN A 106 -5.95 -19.56 21.18
CA ASN A 106 -5.17 -20.66 20.64
C ASN A 106 -3.71 -20.29 20.38
N THR A 107 -2.86 -21.27 20.08
CA THR A 107 -1.44 -21.06 19.76
C THR A 107 -1.25 -20.71 18.28
N LYS A 108 -0.22 -19.91 17.96
CA LYS A 108 0.18 -19.58 16.56
C LYS A 108 0.33 -20.81 15.65
N LYS A 109 0.68 -21.98 16.21
CA LYS A 109 0.89 -23.23 15.47
C LYS A 109 -0.37 -23.73 14.74
N ILE A 110 -1.57 -23.40 15.21
CA ILE A 110 -2.83 -23.80 14.55
C ILE A 110 -3.21 -22.84 13.41
N ASN A 111 -2.96 -21.53 13.53
CA ASN A 111 -3.16 -20.57 12.43
C ASN A 111 -2.28 -20.88 11.18
N GLY A 112 -1.11 -21.48 11.40
CA GLY A 112 -0.28 -21.99 10.31
C GLY A 112 -0.90 -23.14 9.50
N ARG A 113 -1.90 -23.84 10.06
CA ARG A 113 -2.68 -24.88 9.34
C ARG A 113 -3.78 -24.27 8.47
N GLY A 114 -4.35 -23.12 8.83
CA GLY A 114 -5.34 -22.38 8.04
C GLY A 114 -4.77 -21.75 6.76
N LYS A 115 -3.47 -21.43 6.73
CA LYS A 115 -2.75 -20.99 5.50
C LYS A 115 -2.51 -22.10 4.45
N ARG A 116 -3.18 -23.24 4.59
CA ARG A 116 -3.21 -24.34 3.60
C ARG A 116 -4.45 -24.17 2.72
N THR A 117 -4.52 -23.08 1.97
CA THR A 117 -5.46 -23.00 0.85
C THR A 117 -5.18 -24.14 -0.13
N GLU A 118 -6.22 -24.70 -0.73
CA GLU A 118 -6.11 -25.80 -1.69
C GLU A 118 -5.17 -25.46 -2.86
N GLY A 119 -5.14 -24.20 -3.29
CA GLY A 119 -4.18 -23.69 -4.27
C GLY A 119 -2.72 -23.77 -3.82
N ARG A 120 -2.41 -23.48 -2.55
CA ARG A 120 -1.04 -23.59 -2.01
C ARG A 120 -0.63 -25.06 -1.83
N MET A 121 -1.57 -25.91 -1.42
CA MET A 121 -1.33 -27.36 -1.30
C MET A 121 -1.16 -28.02 -2.67
N SER A 122 -1.91 -27.58 -3.68
CA SER A 122 -1.73 -27.98 -5.09
C SER A 122 -0.36 -27.56 -5.60
N ALA A 123 0.05 -26.31 -5.39
CA ALA A 123 1.39 -25.84 -5.77
C ALA A 123 2.52 -26.59 -5.05
N LEU A 124 2.34 -26.96 -3.77
CA LEU A 124 3.30 -27.79 -3.03
C LEU A 124 3.34 -29.24 -3.54
N ARG A 125 2.20 -29.82 -3.90
CA ARG A 125 2.12 -31.17 -4.51
C ARG A 125 2.79 -31.18 -5.88
N LEU A 126 2.52 -30.17 -6.72
CA LEU A 126 3.16 -30.00 -8.03
C LEU A 126 4.68 -29.86 -7.85
N ARG A 127 5.15 -28.96 -6.98
CA ARG A 127 6.60 -28.81 -6.70
C ARG A 127 7.25 -30.09 -6.15
N ARG A 128 6.52 -30.89 -5.38
CA ARG A 128 7.02 -32.18 -4.87
C ARG A 128 7.08 -33.24 -5.96
N ALA A 129 6.10 -33.28 -6.88
CA ALA A 129 6.11 -34.15 -8.04
C ALA A 129 7.22 -33.75 -9.03
N GLU A 130 7.35 -32.45 -9.32
CA GLU A 130 8.42 -31.89 -10.16
C GLU A 130 9.81 -32.19 -9.57
N ARG A 131 9.99 -32.09 -8.25
CA ARG A 131 11.22 -32.49 -7.55
C ARG A 131 11.56 -33.97 -7.68
N ARG A 132 10.56 -34.86 -7.82
CA ARG A 132 10.76 -36.30 -8.02
C ARG A 132 11.13 -36.64 -9.47
N ASN A 133 10.74 -35.79 -10.42
CA ASN A 133 11.05 -35.92 -11.85
C ASN A 133 12.31 -35.14 -12.27
N ILE A 134 13.17 -34.71 -11.33
CA ILE A 134 14.45 -34.11 -11.68
C ILE A 134 15.42 -35.25 -12.01
N GLU A 135 15.70 -35.42 -13.31
CA GLU A 135 16.78 -36.30 -13.78
C GLU A 135 18.12 -35.78 -13.25
N ARG A 136 18.63 -36.44 -12.21
CA ARG A 136 19.84 -36.01 -11.49
C ARG A 136 21.06 -35.98 -12.39
N ALA A 137 21.15 -36.94 -13.31
CA ALA A 137 22.24 -37.05 -14.27
C ALA A 137 22.31 -35.81 -15.19
N ASP A 138 21.16 -35.36 -15.71
CA ASP A 138 21.08 -34.17 -16.57
C ASP A 138 21.40 -32.89 -15.82
N LEU A 139 20.90 -32.77 -14.58
CA LEU A 139 21.20 -31.62 -13.72
C LEU A 139 22.71 -31.53 -13.41
N CYS A 140 23.34 -32.66 -13.12
CA CYS A 140 24.78 -32.75 -12.88
C CYS A 140 25.59 -32.41 -14.13
N LYS A 141 25.20 -32.93 -15.30
CA LYS A 141 25.83 -32.64 -16.59
C LYS A 141 25.70 -31.16 -16.94
N ALA A 142 24.53 -30.57 -16.79
CA ALA A 142 24.29 -29.15 -17.03
C ALA A 142 25.12 -28.25 -16.11
N TYR A 143 25.29 -28.64 -14.84
CA TYR A 143 26.16 -27.92 -13.91
C TYR A 143 27.64 -28.01 -14.29
N ARG A 144 28.14 -29.18 -14.70
CA ARG A 144 29.52 -29.35 -15.19
C ARG A 144 29.77 -28.54 -16.48
N ASN A 145 28.76 -28.45 -17.35
CA ASN A 145 28.80 -27.65 -18.58
C ASN A 145 28.70 -26.13 -18.36
N GLY A 146 28.78 -25.67 -17.11
CA GLY A 146 28.89 -24.24 -16.79
C GLY A 146 27.62 -23.58 -16.29
N ALA A 147 26.46 -24.24 -16.32
CA ALA A 147 25.20 -23.65 -15.84
C ALA A 147 25.29 -23.23 -14.36
N THR A 148 24.73 -22.07 -14.02
CA THR A 148 24.72 -21.57 -12.64
C THR A 148 23.64 -22.27 -11.81
N LEU A 149 23.80 -22.29 -10.49
CA LEU A 149 22.77 -22.80 -9.57
C LEU A 149 21.43 -22.07 -9.75
N ALA A 150 21.46 -20.77 -10.08
CA ALA A 150 20.26 -19.96 -10.29
C ALA A 150 19.56 -20.31 -11.62
N SER A 151 20.33 -20.48 -12.71
CA SER A 151 19.76 -20.89 -14.01
C SER A 151 19.17 -22.30 -13.92
N LEU A 152 19.87 -23.24 -13.27
CA LEU A 152 19.36 -24.59 -13.04
C LEU A 152 18.06 -24.59 -12.21
N ALA A 153 18.02 -23.79 -11.13
CA ALA A 153 16.81 -23.66 -10.32
C ALA A 153 15.61 -23.17 -11.15
N LYS A 154 15.82 -22.22 -12.06
CA LYS A 154 14.78 -21.72 -12.95
C LYS A 154 14.33 -22.78 -13.97
N THR A 155 15.28 -23.46 -14.62
CA THR A 155 15.00 -24.49 -15.62
C THR A 155 14.19 -25.64 -15.03
N TYR A 156 14.61 -26.14 -13.87
CA TYR A 156 13.93 -27.24 -13.17
C TYR A 156 12.82 -26.76 -12.22
N ARG A 157 12.39 -25.49 -12.33
CA ARG A 157 11.32 -24.85 -11.54
C ARG A 157 11.41 -25.11 -10.03
N THR A 158 12.63 -25.18 -9.51
CA THR A 158 12.93 -25.51 -8.13
C THR A 158 13.66 -24.35 -7.44
N THR A 159 14.11 -24.56 -6.20
CA THR A 159 14.90 -23.57 -5.46
C THR A 159 16.40 -23.83 -5.62
N ARG A 160 17.20 -22.77 -5.51
CA ARG A 160 18.68 -22.85 -5.53
C ARG A 160 19.20 -23.85 -4.50
N GLU A 161 18.59 -23.88 -3.32
CA GLU A 161 18.94 -24.78 -2.22
C GLU A 161 18.66 -26.24 -2.57
N THR A 162 17.62 -26.51 -3.37
CA THR A 162 17.29 -27.86 -3.82
C THR A 162 18.32 -28.36 -4.82
N VAL A 163 18.70 -27.53 -5.80
CA VAL A 163 19.77 -27.84 -6.77
C VAL A 163 21.11 -28.05 -6.05
N LYS A 164 21.45 -27.15 -5.13
CA LYS A 164 22.66 -27.23 -4.30
C LYS A 164 22.75 -28.58 -3.57
N ARG A 165 21.66 -28.98 -2.90
CA ARG A 165 21.60 -30.23 -2.16
C ARG A 165 21.72 -31.45 -3.07
N ILE A 166 21.04 -31.48 -4.22
CA ILE A 166 21.14 -32.59 -5.17
C ILE A 166 22.58 -32.74 -5.68
N LEU A 167 23.24 -31.63 -6.06
CA LEU A 167 24.64 -31.68 -6.50
C LEU A 167 25.59 -32.19 -5.40
N MET A 168 25.34 -31.80 -4.14
CA MET A 168 26.11 -32.29 -2.98
C MET A 168 25.86 -33.77 -2.69
N GLU A 169 24.61 -34.24 -2.79
CA GLU A 169 24.25 -35.66 -2.63
C GLU A 169 24.91 -36.53 -3.72
N GLU A 170 25.06 -36.00 -4.94
CA GLU A 170 25.74 -36.65 -6.07
C GLU A 170 27.28 -36.46 -6.05
N GLY A 171 27.83 -35.89 -4.97
CA GLY A 171 29.28 -35.75 -4.77
C GLY A 171 29.95 -34.69 -5.66
N ILE A 172 29.20 -33.72 -6.19
CA ILE A 172 29.76 -32.64 -7.02
C ILE A 172 30.17 -31.47 -6.15
N GLU A 173 31.46 -31.11 -6.21
CA GLU A 173 31.97 -29.90 -5.59
C GLU A 173 31.38 -28.65 -6.24
N LEU A 174 30.86 -27.76 -5.41
CA LEU A 174 30.25 -26.53 -5.88
C LEU A 174 31.32 -25.49 -6.20
N ARG A 175 31.30 -24.95 -7.42
CA ARG A 175 32.06 -23.77 -7.81
C ARG A 175 31.83 -22.64 -6.81
N ALA A 176 32.92 -22.10 -6.25
CA ALA A 176 32.88 -20.95 -5.37
C ALA A 176 32.12 -19.80 -6.02
N SER A 177 31.40 -19.03 -5.22
CA SER A 177 30.67 -17.85 -5.70
C SER A 177 31.66 -16.76 -6.05
N VAL A 178 32.21 -16.77 -7.27
CA VAL A 178 33.14 -15.73 -7.71
C VAL A 178 32.36 -14.44 -7.99
N ARG A 179 32.41 -13.54 -7.02
CA ARG A 179 32.73 -12.12 -7.25
C ARG A 179 33.68 -11.70 -6.15
N THR A 180 34.93 -12.13 -6.25
CA THR A 180 36.02 -11.60 -5.44
C THR A 180 36.44 -10.29 -6.12
N PHE A 181 35.91 -9.17 -5.63
CA PHE A 181 36.50 -7.88 -5.96
C PHE A 181 37.78 -7.75 -5.13
N ASP A 182 38.82 -7.17 -5.72
CA ASP A 182 40.03 -6.87 -4.98
C ASP A 182 39.72 -5.78 -3.93
N HIS A 183 39.58 -6.20 -2.68
CA HIS A 183 39.27 -5.29 -1.58
C HIS A 183 40.43 -4.33 -1.33
N ASP A 184 41.67 -4.77 -1.53
CA ASP A 184 42.85 -3.91 -1.36
C ASP A 184 42.86 -2.79 -2.40
N TYR A 185 42.43 -3.09 -3.62
CA TYR A 185 42.24 -2.09 -4.66
C TYR A 185 41.10 -1.10 -4.33
N ILE A 186 39.97 -1.57 -3.78
CA ILE A 186 38.89 -0.71 -3.27
C ILE A 186 39.41 0.25 -2.19
N PHE A 187 40.24 -0.25 -1.26
CA PHE A 187 40.83 0.57 -0.21
C PHE A 187 41.87 1.56 -0.74
N ALA A 188 42.67 1.16 -1.74
CA ALA A 188 43.64 2.03 -2.38
C ALA A 188 42.95 3.23 -3.07
N LEU A 189 41.87 2.98 -3.81
CA LEU A 189 41.08 4.05 -4.45
C LEU A 189 40.42 4.97 -3.43
N HIS A 190 39.89 4.43 -2.33
CA HIS A 190 39.36 5.24 -1.24
C HIS A 190 40.44 6.11 -0.58
N ARG A 191 41.63 5.54 -0.30
CA ARG A 191 42.78 6.29 0.24
C ARG A 191 43.28 7.38 -0.71
N ALA A 192 43.12 7.16 -2.02
CA ALA A 192 43.41 8.16 -3.05
C ALA A 192 42.33 9.26 -3.17
N GLY A 193 41.26 9.21 -2.36
CA GLY A 193 40.23 10.26 -2.30
C GLY A 193 39.06 10.07 -3.26
N TYR A 194 38.93 8.91 -3.91
CA TYR A 194 37.79 8.61 -4.77
C TYR A 194 36.52 8.42 -3.93
N ASN A 195 35.39 8.93 -4.43
CA ASN A 195 34.10 8.72 -3.78
C ASN A 195 33.55 7.30 -4.07
N THR A 196 32.66 6.80 -3.21
CA THR A 196 32.12 5.43 -3.33
C THR A 196 31.52 5.12 -4.72
N PRO A 197 30.80 6.04 -5.40
CA PRO A 197 30.36 5.84 -6.77
C PRO A 197 31.49 5.68 -7.80
N ALA A 198 32.54 6.50 -7.72
CA ALA A 198 33.70 6.43 -8.61
C ALA A 198 34.50 5.13 -8.38
N ILE A 199 34.68 4.73 -7.11
CA ILE A 199 35.29 3.43 -6.77
C ILE A 199 34.48 2.28 -7.37
N ALA A 200 33.15 2.33 -7.28
CA ALA A 200 32.29 1.28 -7.82
C ALA A 200 32.37 1.17 -9.36
N ALA A 201 32.44 2.32 -10.05
CA ALA A 201 32.63 2.36 -11.50
C ALA A 201 34.00 1.79 -11.91
N GLU A 202 35.06 2.18 -11.21
CA GLU A 202 36.44 1.75 -11.49
C GLU A 202 36.65 0.25 -11.23
N VAL A 203 36.07 -0.27 -10.15
CA VAL A 203 36.19 -1.69 -9.76
C VAL A 203 35.19 -2.57 -10.50
N GLY A 204 34.23 -1.98 -11.22
CA GLY A 204 33.14 -2.72 -11.87
C GLY A 204 32.18 -3.40 -10.88
N CYS A 205 32.02 -2.83 -9.68
CA CYS A 205 31.11 -3.33 -8.65
C CYS A 205 29.90 -2.40 -8.47
N THR A 206 28.90 -2.81 -7.68
CA THR A 206 27.79 -1.92 -7.35
C THR A 206 28.21 -0.93 -6.25
N VAL A 207 27.64 0.27 -6.24
CA VAL A 207 27.92 1.29 -5.20
C VAL A 207 27.69 0.73 -3.80
N THR A 208 26.63 -0.07 -3.63
CA THR A 208 26.34 -0.77 -2.37
C THR A 208 27.42 -1.75 -1.98
N CYS A 209 28.03 -2.46 -2.95
CA CYS A 209 29.12 -3.40 -2.70
C CYS A 209 30.38 -2.67 -2.20
N ALA A 210 30.82 -1.64 -2.92
CA ALA A 210 31.95 -0.80 -2.49
C ALA A 210 31.72 -0.21 -1.09
N HIS A 211 30.49 0.29 -0.84
CA HIS A 211 30.09 0.81 0.45
C HIS A 211 30.18 -0.23 1.57
N THR A 212 29.69 -1.46 1.34
CA THR A 212 29.76 -2.54 2.34
C THR A 212 31.18 -2.98 2.66
N VAL A 213 32.06 -3.03 1.65
CA VAL A 213 33.47 -3.40 1.83
C VAL A 213 34.21 -2.36 2.66
N LEU A 214 33.99 -1.08 2.37
CA LEU A 214 34.59 0.05 3.11
C LEU A 214 34.11 0.10 4.58
N LEU A 215 32.81 -0.07 4.83
CA LEU A 215 32.27 -0.13 6.20
C LEU A 215 32.80 -1.32 7.01
N ALA A 216 32.93 -2.50 6.37
CA ALA A 216 33.45 -3.70 7.03
C ALA A 216 34.91 -3.54 7.48
N ALA A 217 35.68 -2.68 6.79
CA ALA A 217 37.04 -2.31 7.17
C ALA A 217 37.12 -1.16 8.18
N GLY A 218 35.98 -0.72 8.74
CA GLY A 218 35.93 0.35 9.73
C GLY A 218 36.10 1.76 9.14
N VAL A 219 36.01 1.92 7.82
CA VAL A 219 36.04 3.23 7.17
C VAL A 219 34.72 3.95 7.47
N THR A 220 34.78 5.08 8.17
CA THR A 220 33.63 5.97 8.34
C THR A 220 33.35 6.68 7.03
N LEU A 221 32.38 6.18 6.27
CA LEU A 221 31.88 6.86 5.09
C LEU A 221 30.94 7.98 5.53
N ASP A 222 31.47 9.19 5.63
CA ASP A 222 30.63 10.37 5.82
C ASP A 222 29.60 10.42 4.70
N ARG A 223 28.31 10.42 5.07
CA ARG A 223 27.22 10.53 4.12
C ARG A 223 27.38 11.86 3.37
N ASN A 224 27.87 11.79 2.15
CA ASN A 224 28.07 12.92 1.25
C ASN A 224 28.92 14.04 1.88
N THR A 225 30.24 13.92 1.77
CA THR A 225 31.18 15.04 1.96
C THR A 225 31.02 16.04 0.81
N ILE A 226 29.85 16.69 0.75
CA ILE A 226 29.65 17.85 -0.13
C ILE A 226 30.60 18.93 0.40
N ALA A 227 31.54 19.37 -0.44
CA ALA A 227 32.49 20.42 -0.11
C ALA A 227 31.71 21.70 0.24
N ARG A 228 31.63 22.01 1.55
CA ARG A 228 30.87 23.14 2.09
C ARG A 228 31.32 24.46 1.49
N ASP A 229 32.62 24.63 1.28
CA ASP A 229 33.21 25.84 0.69
C ASP A 229 32.77 26.07 -0.76
N ARG A 230 32.77 25.01 -1.59
CA ARG A 230 32.28 25.10 -2.98
C ARG A 230 30.79 25.36 -3.06
N LEU A 231 30.01 24.71 -2.19
CA LEU A 231 28.57 24.94 -2.11
C LEU A 231 28.26 26.38 -1.67
N LYS A 232 29.03 26.91 -0.72
CA LYS A 232 28.95 28.31 -0.26
C LYS A 232 29.29 29.28 -1.40
N GLU A 233 30.35 29.02 -2.15
CA GLU A 233 30.73 29.83 -3.31
C GLU A 233 29.62 29.88 -4.36
N PHE A 234 29.03 28.74 -4.71
CA PHE A 234 27.93 28.70 -5.66
C PHE A 234 26.66 29.42 -5.15
N HIS A 235 26.37 29.34 -3.85
CA HIS A 235 25.26 30.09 -3.27
C HIS A 235 25.51 31.61 -3.31
N LEU A 236 26.74 32.05 -3.04
CA LEU A 236 27.13 33.46 -3.15
C LEU A 236 27.09 33.98 -4.60
N GLN A 237 27.30 33.11 -5.59
CA GLN A 237 27.09 33.41 -7.02
C GLN A 237 25.60 33.51 -7.41
N GLY A 238 24.68 33.31 -6.47
CA GLY A 238 23.23 33.44 -6.69
C GLY A 238 22.55 32.22 -7.31
N LEU A 239 23.21 31.06 -7.32
CA LEU A 239 22.64 29.83 -7.85
C LEU A 239 21.60 29.25 -6.91
N ARG A 240 20.54 28.66 -7.48
CA ARG A 240 19.50 28.01 -6.69
C ARG A 240 19.97 26.64 -6.21
N PRO A 241 19.48 26.13 -5.07
CA PRO A 241 19.90 24.84 -4.51
C PRO A 241 19.87 23.67 -5.52
N TYR A 242 18.87 23.63 -6.41
CA TYR A 242 18.80 22.62 -7.48
C TYR A 242 19.91 22.75 -8.55
N GLU A 243 20.31 23.97 -8.88
CA GLU A 243 21.37 24.24 -9.86
C GLU A 243 22.75 23.90 -9.26
N ILE A 244 22.93 24.20 -7.97
CA ILE A 244 24.11 23.79 -7.19
C ILE A 244 24.20 22.27 -7.14
N ALA A 245 23.08 21.60 -6.82
CA ALA A 245 23.00 20.14 -6.76
C ALA A 245 23.39 19.48 -8.08
N LYS A 246 22.90 20.01 -9.21
CA LYS A 246 23.24 19.52 -10.55
C LYS A 246 24.72 19.71 -10.89
N ARG A 247 25.34 20.82 -10.48
CA ARG A 247 26.77 21.10 -10.73
C ARG A 247 27.71 20.30 -9.86
N MET A 248 27.27 19.98 -8.64
CA MET A 248 28.04 19.20 -7.67
C MET A 248 27.72 17.69 -7.73
N ASP A 249 26.91 17.26 -8.70
CA ASP A 249 26.41 15.89 -8.86
C ASP A 249 25.92 15.28 -7.54
N CYS A 250 25.07 16.02 -6.84
CA CYS A 250 24.57 15.64 -5.53
C CYS A 250 23.07 15.87 -5.40
N ASP A 251 22.50 15.35 -4.32
CA ASP A 251 21.08 15.41 -4.06
C ASP A 251 20.62 16.84 -3.62
N PRO A 252 19.55 17.41 -4.20
CA PRO A 252 19.07 18.75 -3.87
C PRO A 252 18.65 18.95 -2.40
N ASP A 253 18.17 17.91 -1.73
CA ASP A 253 17.80 17.99 -0.32
C ASP A 253 19.05 18.06 0.56
N SER A 254 20.12 17.36 0.18
CA SER A 254 21.43 17.45 0.83
C SER A 254 22.05 18.85 0.71
N VAL A 255 21.95 19.49 -0.46
CA VAL A 255 22.38 20.89 -0.65
C VAL A 255 21.58 21.85 0.22
N THR A 256 20.25 21.69 0.24
CA THR A 256 19.35 22.53 1.03
C THR A 256 19.68 22.43 2.52
N ARG A 257 19.91 21.21 3.04
CA ARG A 257 20.30 20.99 4.44
C ARG A 257 21.61 21.71 4.79
N ILE A 258 22.61 21.64 3.92
CA ILE A 258 23.91 22.28 4.18
C ILE A 258 23.80 23.80 4.14
N LEU A 259 23.00 24.36 3.24
CA LEU A 259 22.73 25.81 3.22
C LEU A 259 21.99 26.26 4.48
N GLU A 260 21.08 25.45 5.03
CA GLU A 260 20.42 25.74 6.31
C GLU A 260 21.41 25.69 7.49
N GLU A 261 22.38 24.77 7.47
CA GLU A 261 23.47 24.72 8.45
C GLU A 261 24.36 25.97 8.38
N LEU A 262 24.88 26.29 7.20
CA LEU A 262 25.72 27.48 7.00
C LEU A 262 24.99 28.80 7.34
N ALA A 263 23.68 28.87 7.12
CA ALA A 263 22.88 30.03 7.51
C ALA A 263 22.65 30.11 9.02
N ARG A 264 22.51 28.96 9.70
CA ARG A 264 22.43 28.91 11.17
C ARG A 264 23.73 29.35 11.82
N ASP A 265 24.85 28.97 11.20
CA ASP A 265 26.20 29.32 11.66
C ASP A 265 26.58 30.78 11.30
N GLY A 266 25.69 31.52 10.62
CA GLY A 266 25.87 32.93 10.27
C GLY A 266 26.79 33.18 9.07
N GLU A 267 27.19 32.14 8.35
CA GLU A 267 28.14 32.23 7.25
C GLU A 267 27.51 32.67 5.92
N ILE A 268 26.20 32.46 5.75
CA ILE A 268 25.43 32.83 4.56
C ILE A 268 24.02 33.28 4.92
N THR A 269 23.40 34.05 4.03
CA THR A 269 21.96 34.32 4.08
C THR A 269 21.23 33.29 3.23
N PHE A 270 20.55 32.33 3.87
CA PHE A 270 19.69 31.36 3.19
C PHE A 270 18.36 31.22 3.93
N GLN A 271 17.26 31.36 3.20
CA GLN A 271 15.93 31.08 3.70
C GLN A 271 15.29 30.01 2.81
N LYS A 272 15.02 28.85 3.39
CA LYS A 272 14.28 27.81 2.71
C LYS A 272 12.87 28.31 2.41
N ARG A 273 12.47 28.22 1.15
CA ARG A 273 11.08 28.47 0.77
C ARG A 273 10.21 27.43 1.44
N HIS A 274 9.29 27.87 2.30
CA HIS A 274 8.27 26.99 2.85
C HIS A 274 7.47 26.35 1.72
N ALA A 275 7.13 25.08 1.88
CA ALA A 275 6.19 24.42 0.99
C ALA A 275 4.90 25.24 0.96
N ARG A 276 4.39 25.51 -0.25
CA ARG A 276 3.08 26.17 -0.38
C ARG A 276 2.06 25.35 0.42
N PRO A 277 1.18 26.00 1.21
CA PRO A 277 0.15 25.28 1.94
C PRO A 277 -0.66 24.42 0.97
N LYS A 278 -1.00 23.21 1.40
CA LYS A 278 -1.79 22.28 0.59
C LYS A 278 -3.09 22.97 0.19
N THR A 279 -3.40 22.97 -1.11
CA THR A 279 -4.64 23.56 -1.62
C THR A 279 -5.84 23.00 -0.88
N ASP A 280 -6.66 23.89 -0.33
CA ASP A 280 -7.94 23.55 0.28
C ASP A 280 -8.98 23.26 -0.81
N LEU A 281 -8.97 22.00 -1.26
CA LEU A 281 -9.89 21.52 -2.29
C LEU A 281 -11.34 21.50 -1.83
N ASP A 282 -11.57 21.35 -0.52
CA ASP A 282 -12.91 21.25 0.04
C ASP A 282 -13.58 22.63 0.04
N ARG A 283 -12.84 23.69 0.36
CA ARG A 283 -13.31 25.08 0.22
C ARG A 283 -13.64 25.45 -1.22
N ILE A 284 -12.80 25.04 -2.19
CA ILE A 284 -13.07 25.27 -3.62
C ILE A 284 -14.37 24.57 -4.05
N ARG A 285 -14.58 23.33 -3.61
CA ARG A 285 -15.76 22.52 -3.93
C ARG A 285 -17.04 23.04 -3.25
N ALA A 286 -16.94 23.51 -2.01
CA ALA A 286 -18.06 24.12 -1.30
C ALA A 286 -18.55 25.39 -2.02
N LEU A 287 -17.64 26.29 -2.39
CA LEU A 287 -17.98 27.49 -3.17
C LEU A 287 -18.58 27.15 -4.53
N SER A 288 -18.10 26.07 -5.17
CA SER A 288 -18.69 25.59 -6.42
C SER A 288 -20.10 24.99 -6.21
N ALA A 289 -20.36 24.34 -5.08
CA ALA A 289 -21.69 23.79 -4.75
C ALA A 289 -22.70 24.90 -4.43
N GLU A 290 -22.23 26.06 -3.95
CA GLU A 290 -23.03 27.28 -3.78
C GLU A 290 -23.35 27.99 -5.11
N GLY A 291 -22.91 27.46 -6.25
CA GLY A 291 -23.22 28.01 -7.58
C GLY A 291 -22.29 29.13 -8.06
N LYS A 292 -21.20 29.43 -7.33
CA LYS A 292 -20.24 30.47 -7.71
C LYS A 292 -19.44 30.07 -8.95
N SER A 293 -19.15 31.05 -9.81
CA SER A 293 -18.37 30.80 -11.02
C SER A 293 -16.89 30.51 -10.69
N ASN A 294 -16.18 29.78 -11.56
CA ASN A 294 -14.75 29.52 -11.34
C ASN A 294 -13.93 30.81 -11.24
N ALA A 295 -14.35 31.90 -11.89
CA ALA A 295 -13.70 33.21 -11.79
C ALA A 295 -13.93 33.83 -10.40
N GLU A 296 -15.15 33.77 -9.87
CA GLU A 296 -15.45 34.21 -8.50
C GLU A 296 -14.69 33.38 -7.46
N ILE A 297 -14.59 32.06 -7.66
CA ILE A 297 -13.85 31.18 -6.75
C ILE A 297 -12.36 31.54 -6.73
N VAL A 298 -11.76 31.88 -7.88
CA VAL A 298 -10.37 32.38 -7.96
C VAL A 298 -10.22 33.65 -7.13
N THR A 299 -11.13 34.62 -7.28
CA THR A 299 -11.12 35.88 -6.53
C THR A 299 -11.31 35.65 -5.02
N LEU A 300 -12.21 34.75 -4.62
CA LEU A 300 -12.56 34.49 -3.22
C LEU A 300 -11.52 33.63 -2.48
N THR A 301 -10.79 32.78 -3.18
CA THR A 301 -9.83 31.85 -2.57
C THR A 301 -8.37 32.25 -2.78
N GLY A 302 -8.08 33.13 -3.73
CA GLY A 302 -6.72 33.51 -4.13
C GLY A 302 -5.95 32.38 -4.83
N TYR A 303 -6.60 31.24 -5.12
CA TYR A 303 -5.98 30.14 -5.86
C TYR A 303 -5.96 30.44 -7.35
N SER A 304 -4.93 29.92 -8.05
CA SER A 304 -4.83 30.10 -9.50
C SER A 304 -5.99 29.43 -10.23
N SER A 305 -6.37 29.98 -11.40
CA SER A 305 -7.44 29.42 -12.25
C SER A 305 -7.22 27.95 -12.58
N SER A 306 -5.97 27.51 -12.76
CA SER A 306 -5.64 26.09 -12.97
C SER A 306 -5.95 25.21 -11.75
N THR A 307 -5.76 25.74 -10.55
CA THR A 307 -6.02 25.04 -9.29
C THR A 307 -7.51 24.86 -9.07
N VAL A 308 -8.29 25.93 -9.28
CA VAL A 308 -9.76 25.88 -9.22
C VAL A 308 -10.33 24.96 -10.29
N TRP A 309 -9.79 25.02 -11.51
CA TRP A 309 -10.19 24.15 -12.62
C TRP A 309 -9.95 22.66 -12.34
N LYS A 310 -8.79 22.32 -11.76
CA LYS A 310 -8.48 20.94 -11.33
C LYS A 310 -9.39 20.44 -10.21
N ALA A 311 -9.83 21.32 -9.32
CA ALA A 311 -10.65 20.96 -8.17
C ALA A 311 -12.12 20.70 -8.54
N ASN A 312 -12.69 21.51 -9.44
CA ASN A 312 -14.11 21.45 -9.82
C ASN A 312 -14.38 20.58 -11.06
N GLY A 313 -13.40 20.40 -11.94
CA GLY A 313 -13.64 19.79 -13.25
C GLY A 313 -14.62 20.62 -14.10
N ASN A 314 -14.93 20.17 -15.31
CA ASN A 314 -15.78 20.91 -16.23
C ASN A 314 -17.27 20.68 -15.90
N ALA A 315 -18.07 21.75 -15.77
CA ALA A 315 -19.52 21.67 -15.60
C ALA A 315 -20.20 20.86 -16.72
N LYS A 316 -19.70 20.98 -17.97
CA LYS A 316 -20.13 20.13 -19.09
C LYS A 316 -19.80 18.65 -18.86
N THR A 317 -18.70 18.34 -18.18
CA THR A 317 -18.34 16.94 -17.84
C THR A 317 -19.26 16.37 -16.78
N ARG A 318 -19.73 17.18 -15.82
CA ARG A 318 -20.71 16.75 -14.81
C ARG A 318 -22.09 16.49 -15.42
N GLN A 319 -22.60 17.41 -16.25
CA GLN A 319 -23.86 17.21 -16.98
C GLN A 319 -23.79 16.00 -17.94
N VAL A 320 -22.65 15.80 -18.61
CA VAL A 320 -22.44 14.61 -19.44
C VAL A 320 -22.41 13.34 -18.58
N ALA A 321 -21.82 13.37 -17.39
CA ALA A 321 -21.78 12.23 -16.48
C ALA A 321 -23.18 11.87 -15.96
N GLU A 322 -23.97 12.85 -15.54
CA GLU A 322 -25.37 12.69 -15.12
C GLU A 322 -26.21 12.10 -16.26
N ARG A 323 -26.18 12.71 -17.45
CA ARG A 323 -26.87 12.18 -18.64
C ARG A 323 -26.44 10.75 -18.97
N THR A 324 -25.15 10.42 -18.88
CA THR A 324 -24.70 9.04 -19.12
C THR A 324 -25.14 8.06 -18.05
N ALA A 325 -25.30 8.49 -16.80
CA ALA A 325 -25.81 7.66 -15.72
C ALA A 325 -27.30 7.34 -15.93
N ASP A 326 -28.09 8.35 -16.30
CA ASP A 326 -29.52 8.19 -16.60
C ASP A 326 -29.72 7.22 -17.78
N ILE A 327 -28.99 7.41 -18.89
CA ILE A 327 -29.01 6.50 -20.04
C ILE A 327 -28.73 5.04 -19.64
N VAL A 328 -27.75 4.80 -18.76
CA VAL A 328 -27.42 3.44 -18.28
C VAL A 328 -28.53 2.87 -17.41
N GLN A 329 -29.14 3.71 -16.56
CA GLN A 329 -30.20 3.31 -15.66
C GLN A 329 -31.48 2.95 -16.41
N GLU A 330 -31.91 3.80 -17.35
CA GLU A 330 -33.07 3.53 -18.20
C GLU A 330 -32.88 2.25 -19.02
N PHE A 331 -31.67 2.02 -19.51
CA PHE A 331 -31.34 0.80 -20.23
C PHE A 331 -31.46 -0.41 -19.30
N ARG A 332 -30.94 -0.36 -18.06
CA ARG A 332 -31.09 -1.45 -17.06
C ARG A 332 -32.54 -1.77 -16.75
N GLU A 333 -33.37 -0.74 -16.62
CA GLU A 333 -34.82 -0.85 -16.40
C GLU A 333 -35.58 -1.49 -17.57
N GLY A 334 -34.91 -1.73 -18.70
CA GLY A 334 -35.49 -2.41 -19.86
C GLY A 334 -36.02 -1.48 -20.93
N ARG A 335 -35.79 -0.16 -20.82
CA ARG A 335 -36.15 0.77 -21.91
C ARG A 335 -35.29 0.50 -23.14
N HIS A 336 -35.92 0.66 -24.30
CA HIS A 336 -35.27 0.41 -25.59
C HIS A 336 -34.27 1.52 -25.94
N SER A 337 -33.14 1.16 -26.54
CA SER A 337 -32.11 2.13 -26.94
C SER A 337 -32.62 3.27 -27.84
N ALA A 338 -33.63 3.02 -28.68
CA ALA A 338 -34.24 4.03 -29.53
C ALA A 338 -35.09 5.04 -28.74
N ALA A 339 -35.87 4.57 -27.77
CA ALA A 339 -36.66 5.43 -26.88
C ALA A 339 -35.76 6.26 -25.96
N ILE A 340 -34.66 5.67 -25.46
CA ILE A 340 -33.66 6.39 -24.65
C ILE A 340 -32.95 7.46 -25.49
N ALA A 341 -32.63 7.14 -26.75
CA ALA A 341 -32.01 8.08 -27.69
C ALA A 341 -32.91 9.31 -27.94
N GLU A 342 -34.20 9.09 -28.19
CA GLU A 342 -35.19 10.15 -28.35
C GLU A 342 -35.38 10.99 -27.09
N ALA A 343 -35.54 10.34 -25.92
CA ALA A 343 -35.73 11.03 -24.64
C ALA A 343 -34.56 11.94 -24.25
N HIS A 344 -33.33 11.54 -24.59
CA HIS A 344 -32.10 12.29 -24.28
C HIS A 344 -31.60 13.17 -25.44
N GLY A 345 -32.30 13.19 -26.58
CA GLY A 345 -31.92 13.95 -27.77
C GLY A 345 -30.54 13.55 -28.33
N VAL A 346 -30.20 12.27 -28.26
CA VAL A 346 -28.92 11.71 -28.71
C VAL A 346 -29.11 10.59 -29.72
N ASP A 347 -28.08 10.25 -30.48
CA ASP A 347 -28.13 9.14 -31.42
C ASP A 347 -28.11 7.77 -30.72
N VAL A 348 -28.72 6.76 -31.32
CA VAL A 348 -28.79 5.38 -30.79
C VAL A 348 -27.39 4.79 -30.56
N GLU A 349 -26.41 5.06 -31.43
CA GLU A 349 -25.03 4.60 -31.25
C GLU A 349 -24.34 5.30 -30.07
N TYR A 350 -24.74 6.53 -29.73
CA TYR A 350 -24.27 7.19 -28.50
C TYR A 350 -24.75 6.42 -27.26
N VAL A 351 -26.03 6.04 -27.21
CA VAL A 351 -26.61 5.23 -26.13
C VAL A 351 -25.89 3.88 -26.02
N LEU A 352 -25.73 3.15 -27.14
CA LEU A 352 -25.07 1.84 -27.15
C LEU A 352 -23.61 1.91 -26.70
N ARG A 353 -22.88 2.96 -27.09
CA ARG A 353 -21.49 3.18 -26.64
C ARG A 353 -21.41 3.42 -25.13
N VAL A 354 -22.32 4.22 -24.57
CA VAL A 354 -22.38 4.50 -23.13
C VAL A 354 -22.68 3.21 -22.35
N VAL A 355 -23.66 2.43 -22.82
CA VAL A 355 -24.06 1.14 -22.22
C VAL A 355 -22.93 0.09 -22.29
N ARG A 356 -22.22 -0.02 -23.43
CA ARG A 356 -21.04 -0.89 -23.57
C ARG A 356 -19.92 -0.50 -22.60
N LYS A 357 -19.65 0.80 -22.45
CA LYS A 357 -18.64 1.32 -21.52
C LYS A 357 -18.99 1.02 -20.06
N ALA A 358 -20.29 0.97 -19.75
CA ALA A 358 -20.80 0.54 -18.44
C ALA A 358 -20.78 -0.99 -18.22
N GLY A 359 -20.25 -1.77 -19.18
CA GLY A 359 -20.09 -3.22 -19.06
C GLY A 359 -21.36 -4.04 -19.35
N LEU A 360 -22.41 -3.41 -19.90
CA LEU A 360 -23.66 -4.09 -20.26
C LEU A 360 -23.53 -4.79 -21.62
N LYS A 361 -24.05 -6.02 -21.72
CA LYS A 361 -23.97 -6.82 -22.95
C LYS A 361 -24.98 -6.31 -23.98
N VAL A 362 -24.47 -5.85 -25.12
CA VAL A 362 -25.25 -5.45 -26.28
C VAL A 362 -24.98 -6.46 -27.40
N GLN A 363 -25.99 -7.21 -27.84
CA GLN A 363 -25.87 -8.08 -29.02
C GLN A 363 -26.05 -7.25 -30.30
N ARG A 364 -25.32 -7.58 -31.38
CA ARG A 364 -25.34 -6.82 -32.65
C ARG A 364 -26.68 -6.98 -33.38
N GLY A 365 -27.20 -5.86 -33.88
CA GLY A 365 -28.40 -5.79 -34.73
C GLY A 365 -29.66 -5.34 -33.98
N ALA A 366 -30.13 -4.13 -34.32
CA ALA A 366 -31.43 -3.47 -34.05
C ALA A 366 -32.05 -3.52 -32.63
N ILE A 367 -32.50 -2.34 -32.17
CA ILE A 367 -33.39 -1.98 -31.04
C ILE A 367 -33.69 -3.10 -30.03
N ARG A 368 -33.14 -3.02 -28.81
CA ARG A 368 -33.30 -4.05 -27.76
C ARG A 368 -33.54 -3.46 -26.38
N THR A 369 -34.25 -4.21 -25.53
CA THR A 369 -34.32 -4.01 -24.07
C THR A 369 -33.09 -4.62 -23.37
N SER A 370 -32.86 -4.31 -22.08
CA SER A 370 -31.88 -5.03 -21.25
C SER A 370 -32.11 -6.54 -21.17
N TYR A 371 -33.32 -7.02 -21.49
CA TYR A 371 -33.74 -8.42 -21.38
C TYR A 371 -33.68 -9.22 -22.69
N GLY A 372 -33.05 -8.68 -23.75
CA GLY A 372 -32.68 -9.47 -24.92
C GLY A 372 -33.81 -9.85 -25.89
N ALA A 373 -35.04 -9.36 -25.69
CA ALA A 373 -36.12 -9.54 -26.65
C ALA A 373 -36.05 -8.52 -27.80
N ALA A 374 -36.41 -8.94 -29.01
CA ALA A 374 -36.50 -8.08 -30.19
C ALA A 374 -37.70 -7.12 -30.06
N TYR A 375 -37.47 -5.84 -30.35
CA TYR A 375 -38.50 -4.80 -30.39
C TYR A 375 -39.25 -4.83 -31.73
N ASP A 376 -40.58 -4.87 -31.70
CA ASP A 376 -41.45 -4.64 -32.86
C ASP A 376 -42.04 -3.22 -32.75
N PRO A 377 -41.68 -2.28 -33.65
CA PRO A 377 -42.16 -0.90 -33.57
C PRO A 377 -43.65 -0.72 -33.93
N LYS A 378 -44.39 -1.79 -34.26
CA LYS A 378 -45.79 -1.72 -34.71
C LYS A 378 -46.80 -2.43 -33.79
N ARG A 379 -46.42 -2.82 -32.56
CA ARG A 379 -47.33 -3.40 -31.56
C ARG A 379 -47.45 -2.55 -30.31
#